data_AF-A0A508B4W5-F1
#
_entry.id   AF-A0A508B4W5-F1
#
_cell.length_a   1.000
_cell.length_b   1.000
_cell.length_c   1.000
_cell.angle_alpha   90.00
_cell.angle_beta   90.00
_cell.angle_gamma   90.00
#
_symmetry.space_group_name_H-M   'P 1'
#
loop_
_entity.id
_entity.type
_entity.pdbx_description
1 polymer ?
#
loop_
_entity_poly.entity_id
_entity_poly.type
_entity_poly.pdbx_seq_one_letter_code
_entity_poly.pdbx_strand_id
1 'polypeptide(L)'
;MIRRSLWLALAVALAPAPALAEVFINEIHYDNDGSDTGEAIEVVASEGESLSGYRIYLYNGSSSSSASVYDNDPLPAGSMVACGGNVRIASLSYPSNGIQNGAPDAIALVDGSGALVQFLSYEGTVTAGNGPAAGQTSTALPVSETGSTPVGHSLQLGGSGDGYSDFSWQSAAAQTFGACNNGQSFSTPNPPPEVTATQPVDGATNFPAAGDLGVAFTESVSLGGNALTLQCAQSGTIALQYPSSGSSFTATTGTALYAGEACTFTVHASQVTDGGGAHPVADTVVAFNVASNGGGNDDYYAQVNTSSASQLRCSLHQTIRGHTAYPYSGSGTTSTWDILEIADEDPNNGSRILDAYRNRSYAKGSDRAGTGSGATYNREHSWPNSLGFGNRTGNLGLPNAPYTDTHMLYLTDTGYNSDRGNKPYKNCPSQGSCGERVTDAYNGNGGGSGVFPGNSNWTWSSGFQVWGARRGDMARAVMYMAIRYEGGQDINSGQSEPDLELTDNANLIVATSSSPAYMGLLSTLLAWHQADPPDDAERARNDVIYSFQGNRNPFIDHPEWASEALFTSSQPASCQLN
;
A
#
# COMPACT_ATOMS: atom_id res chain seq x y z
N MET A 1 5.27 14.13 -46.80
CA MET A 1 3.94 14.71 -46.49
C MET A 1 2.96 13.58 -46.21
N ILE A 2 2.84 13.16 -44.95
CA ILE A 2 1.83 12.17 -44.52
C ILE A 2 1.15 12.80 -43.31
N ARG A 3 -0.10 13.25 -43.50
CA ARG A 3 -0.95 13.80 -42.43
C ARG A 3 -1.49 12.63 -41.61
N ARG A 4 -1.16 12.58 -40.31
CA ARG A 4 -1.86 11.76 -39.32
C ARG A 4 -2.86 12.66 -38.60
N SER A 5 -4.14 12.40 -38.82
CA SER A 5 -5.25 13.05 -38.11
C SER A 5 -5.32 12.49 -36.68
N LEU A 6 -5.15 13.36 -35.68
CA LEU A 6 -5.47 13.06 -34.28
C LEU A 6 -7.00 13.12 -34.12
N TRP A 7 -7.61 12.01 -33.71
CA TRP A 7 -8.96 11.99 -33.16
C TRP A 7 -8.84 12.10 -31.65
N LEU A 8 -9.27 13.23 -31.09
CA LEU A 8 -9.38 13.45 -29.65
C LEU A 8 -10.73 12.86 -29.20
N ALA A 9 -10.73 11.67 -28.62
CA ALA A 9 -11.91 11.12 -27.95
C ALA A 9 -11.96 11.67 -26.52
N LEU A 10 -12.86 12.62 -26.29
CA LEU A 10 -13.15 13.16 -24.96
C LEU A 10 -14.04 12.15 -24.23
N ALA A 11 -13.45 11.29 -23.40
CA ALA A 11 -14.20 10.43 -22.49
C ALA A 11 -14.67 11.28 -21.30
N VAL A 12 -15.94 11.67 -21.31
CA VAL A 12 -16.61 12.22 -20.13
C VAL A 12 -16.88 11.05 -19.20
N ALA A 13 -16.14 10.97 -18.09
CA ALA A 13 -16.47 10.08 -16.99
C ALA A 13 -17.81 10.55 -16.40
N LEU A 14 -18.90 9.84 -16.71
CA LEU A 14 -20.10 9.93 -15.91
C LEU A 14 -19.79 9.26 -14.56
N ALA A 15 -19.60 10.06 -13.52
CA ALA A 15 -19.73 9.54 -12.16
C ALA A 15 -21.14 8.94 -12.01
N PRO A 16 -21.31 7.75 -11.42
CA PRO A 16 -22.63 7.26 -11.08
C PRO A 16 -23.28 8.28 -10.14
N ALA A 17 -24.48 8.73 -10.48
CA ALA A 17 -25.28 9.53 -9.56
C ALA A 17 -25.50 8.70 -8.28
N PRO A 18 -25.47 9.30 -7.08
CA PRO A 18 -25.89 8.59 -5.88
C PRO A 18 -27.28 8.00 -6.12
N ALA A 19 -27.50 6.77 -5.69
CA ALA A 19 -28.85 6.21 -5.66
C ALA A 19 -29.73 7.20 -4.89
N LEU A 20 -30.79 7.70 -5.51
CA LEU A 20 -31.75 8.56 -4.82
C LEU A 20 -32.61 7.66 -3.93
N ALA A 21 -32.92 8.13 -2.72
CA ALA A 21 -33.86 7.47 -1.82
C ALA A 21 -35.18 7.17 -2.57
N GLU A 22 -35.68 5.93 -2.50
CA GLU A 22 -37.01 5.63 -3.04
C GLU A 22 -38.07 6.04 -2.01
N VAL A 23 -39.13 6.70 -2.46
CA VAL A 23 -40.22 7.20 -1.62
C VAL A 23 -41.54 6.59 -2.08
N PHE A 24 -42.28 5.92 -1.19
CA PHE A 24 -43.51 5.22 -1.55
C PHE A 24 -44.49 5.12 -0.38
N ILE A 25 -45.77 4.86 -0.70
CA ILE A 25 -46.83 4.63 0.28
C ILE A 25 -46.61 3.27 0.96
N ASN A 26 -46.55 3.28 2.29
CA ASN A 26 -46.08 2.16 3.12
C ASN A 26 -47.19 1.45 3.91
N GLU A 27 -48.20 2.19 4.35
CA GLU A 27 -49.32 1.71 5.17
C GLU A 27 -50.56 2.58 4.88
N ILE A 28 -51.75 1.98 4.79
CA ILE A 28 -53.01 2.66 4.50
C ILE A 28 -54.12 2.06 5.38
N HIS A 29 -54.92 2.92 6.00
CA HIS A 29 -56.17 2.58 6.66
C HIS A 29 -57.30 3.51 6.16
N TYR A 30 -58.33 2.95 5.52
CA TYR A 30 -59.44 3.65 4.87
C TYR A 30 -60.85 3.10 5.17
N ASP A 31 -60.99 1.89 5.75
CA ASP A 31 -62.30 1.29 6.05
C ASP A 31 -62.24 0.36 7.29
N ASN A 32 -63.18 0.50 8.25
CA ASN A 32 -63.31 -0.43 9.38
C ASN A 32 -64.74 -0.62 9.91
N ASP A 33 -64.90 -1.59 10.82
CA ASP A 33 -66.14 -1.81 11.56
C ASP A 33 -66.57 -0.53 12.30
N GLY A 34 -67.66 0.08 11.82
CA GLY A 34 -68.29 1.25 12.43
C GLY A 34 -68.22 2.49 11.55
N SER A 35 -67.41 3.47 11.95
CA SER A 35 -67.42 4.84 11.39
C SER A 35 -66.07 5.28 10.85
N ASP A 36 -65.27 4.35 10.32
CA ASP A 36 -63.95 4.61 9.74
C ASP A 36 -63.07 5.41 10.71
N THR A 37 -62.89 4.85 11.91
CA THR A 37 -62.13 5.53 12.97
C THR A 37 -60.64 5.25 12.81
N GLY A 38 -59.84 6.31 12.73
CA GLY A 38 -58.37 6.22 12.74
C GLY A 38 -57.74 6.16 11.35
N GLU A 39 -58.45 6.57 10.31
CA GLU A 39 -57.94 6.60 8.93
C GLU A 39 -56.60 7.33 8.81
N ALA A 40 -55.68 6.72 8.08
CA ALA A 40 -54.34 7.26 7.91
C ALA A 40 -53.62 6.68 6.68
N ILE A 41 -52.64 7.44 6.20
CA ILE A 41 -51.72 7.04 5.12
C ILE A 41 -50.29 7.29 5.59
N GLU A 42 -49.44 6.30 5.43
CA GLU A 42 -48.00 6.38 5.71
C GLU A 42 -47.18 6.37 4.44
N VAL A 43 -46.10 7.15 4.45
CA VAL A 43 -45.08 7.17 3.40
C VAL A 43 -43.71 6.95 4.04
N VAL A 44 -42.88 6.15 3.37
CA VAL A 44 -41.49 5.86 3.77
C VAL A 44 -40.50 6.37 2.72
N ALA A 45 -39.33 6.82 3.17
CA ALA A 45 -38.16 7.10 2.35
C ALA A 45 -36.99 6.21 2.79
N SER A 46 -36.45 5.40 1.86
CA SER A 46 -35.48 4.34 2.19
C SER A 46 -34.09 4.83 2.65
N GLU A 47 -33.66 6.03 2.26
CA GLU A 47 -32.38 6.62 2.69
C GLU A 47 -32.52 7.90 3.55
N GLY A 48 -33.68 8.09 4.17
CA GLY A 48 -33.87 9.13 5.17
C GLY A 48 -33.98 10.57 4.62
N GLU A 49 -34.20 10.73 3.31
CA GLU A 49 -34.60 12.01 2.72
C GLU A 49 -35.81 12.59 3.48
N SER A 50 -35.85 13.92 3.60
CA SER A 50 -36.98 14.58 4.24
C SER A 50 -38.23 14.44 3.37
N LEU A 51 -39.31 13.92 3.94
CA LEU A 51 -40.61 13.86 3.27
C LEU A 51 -41.31 15.24 3.21
N SER A 52 -40.65 16.29 3.74
CA SER A 52 -41.12 17.66 3.65
C SER A 52 -41.16 18.11 2.18
N GLY A 53 -42.36 18.42 1.70
CA GLY A 53 -42.59 18.85 0.32
C GLY A 53 -43.35 17.84 -0.52
N TYR A 54 -43.42 16.57 -0.08
CA TYR A 54 -44.31 15.58 -0.68
C TYR A 54 -45.77 15.86 -0.27
N ARG A 55 -46.70 15.40 -1.11
CA ARG A 55 -48.15 15.52 -0.87
C ARG A 55 -48.87 14.23 -1.21
N ILE A 56 -49.94 13.98 -0.46
CA ILE A 56 -50.96 12.98 -0.81
C ILE A 56 -52.12 13.68 -1.51
N TYR A 57 -52.62 13.08 -2.59
CA TYR A 57 -53.86 13.48 -3.26
C TYR A 57 -54.84 12.32 -3.22
N LEU A 58 -56.06 12.58 -2.75
CA LEU A 58 -57.13 11.59 -2.68
C LEU A 58 -58.11 11.77 -3.85
N TYR A 59 -58.47 10.67 -4.49
CA TYR A 59 -59.28 10.63 -5.70
C TYR A 59 -60.55 9.83 -5.47
N ASN A 60 -61.69 10.43 -5.81
CA ASN A 60 -62.98 9.77 -5.87
C ASN A 60 -63.12 9.09 -7.23
N GLY A 61 -63.25 7.77 -7.26
CA GLY A 61 -63.38 6.98 -8.47
C GLY A 61 -64.78 6.47 -8.75
N SER A 62 -65.82 7.15 -8.24
CA SER A 62 -67.22 6.89 -8.63
C SER A 62 -67.44 6.88 -10.17
N SER A 63 -66.58 7.61 -10.91
CA SER A 63 -66.33 7.36 -12.33
C SER A 63 -64.93 6.77 -12.51
N SER A 64 -64.84 5.45 -12.62
CA SER A 64 -63.54 4.76 -12.70
C SER A 64 -62.69 5.16 -13.91
N SER A 65 -63.29 5.69 -14.98
CA SER A 65 -62.58 6.20 -16.15
C SER A 65 -62.13 7.67 -16.04
N SER A 66 -62.54 8.38 -14.99
CA SER A 66 -62.28 9.80 -14.80
C SER A 66 -62.40 10.19 -13.32
N ALA A 67 -61.58 9.57 -12.47
CA ALA A 67 -61.57 9.84 -11.03
C ALA A 67 -61.15 11.29 -10.74
N SER A 68 -61.79 11.92 -9.75
CA SER A 68 -61.61 13.33 -9.45
C SER A 68 -60.94 13.53 -8.09
N VAL A 69 -59.90 14.37 -8.03
CA VAL A 69 -59.30 14.80 -6.75
C VAL A 69 -60.36 15.45 -5.88
N TYR A 70 -60.49 14.99 -4.64
CA TYR A 70 -61.35 15.63 -3.62
C TYR A 70 -60.57 16.19 -2.44
N ASP A 71 -59.35 15.70 -2.18
CA ASP A 71 -58.49 16.22 -1.11
C ASP A 71 -57.00 16.18 -1.49
N ASN A 72 -56.20 17.01 -0.82
CA ASN A 72 -54.74 16.94 -0.92
C ASN A 72 -54.03 17.55 0.30
N ASP A 73 -53.14 16.76 0.91
CA ASP A 73 -52.49 17.09 2.17
C ASP A 73 -50.96 17.04 2.06
N PRO A 74 -50.25 18.03 2.65
CA PRO A 74 -48.78 17.98 2.73
C PRO A 74 -48.33 16.93 3.74
N LEU A 75 -47.34 16.12 3.38
CA LEU A 75 -46.69 15.21 4.33
C LEU A 75 -45.84 16.02 5.33
N PRO A 76 -45.79 15.62 6.61
CA PRO A 76 -44.80 16.14 7.54
C PRO A 76 -43.39 15.68 7.12
N ALA A 77 -42.36 16.29 7.71
CA ALA A 77 -40.97 15.90 7.40
C ALA A 77 -40.69 14.41 7.64
N GLY A 78 -41.36 13.80 8.61
CA GLY A 78 -41.18 12.40 9.01
C GLY A 78 -40.04 12.20 10.02
N SER A 79 -40.08 11.06 10.72
CA SER A 79 -39.13 10.67 11.77
C SER A 79 -38.22 9.53 11.28
N MET A 80 -36.96 9.51 11.74
CA MET A 80 -36.07 8.38 11.48
C MET A 80 -36.48 7.17 12.32
N VAL A 81 -36.59 6.01 11.69
CA VAL A 81 -36.98 4.74 12.31
C VAL A 81 -36.01 3.64 11.88
N ALA A 82 -35.61 2.78 12.83
CA ALA A 82 -34.69 1.67 12.57
C ALA A 82 -35.48 0.37 12.33
N CYS A 83 -35.58 -0.03 11.07
CA CYS A 83 -36.33 -1.20 10.60
C CYS A 83 -35.39 -2.17 9.88
N GLY A 84 -34.34 -2.63 10.56
CA GLY A 84 -33.18 -3.27 9.92
C GLY A 84 -32.20 -2.24 9.36
N GLY A 85 -32.66 -1.42 8.40
CA GLY A 85 -32.02 -0.19 7.92
C GLY A 85 -32.64 1.06 8.55
N ASN A 86 -31.99 2.22 8.38
CA ASN A 86 -32.51 3.50 8.85
C ASN A 86 -33.35 4.16 7.77
N VAL A 87 -34.66 4.24 7.98
CA VAL A 87 -35.61 4.87 7.05
C VAL A 87 -36.25 6.10 7.68
N ARG A 88 -36.88 6.95 6.86
CA ARG A 88 -37.74 8.03 7.36
C ARG A 88 -39.20 7.73 7.08
N ILE A 89 -40.04 7.84 8.11
CA ILE A 89 -41.47 7.54 8.04
C ILE A 89 -42.28 8.79 8.37
N ALA A 90 -43.30 9.08 7.55
CA ALA A 90 -44.29 10.13 7.80
C ALA A 90 -45.70 9.55 7.67
N SER A 91 -46.56 9.81 8.66
CA SER A 91 -47.96 9.39 8.65
C SER A 91 -48.87 10.62 8.64
N LEU A 92 -49.94 10.55 7.85
CA LEU A 92 -51.03 11.52 7.79
C LEU A 92 -52.30 10.88 8.33
N SER A 93 -52.88 11.47 9.38
CA SER A 93 -54.15 11.03 9.94
C SER A 93 -55.29 11.88 9.41
N TYR A 94 -56.42 11.25 9.12
CA TYR A 94 -57.62 11.89 8.64
C TYR A 94 -58.72 11.86 9.71
N PRO A 95 -59.64 12.85 9.74
CA PRO A 95 -60.88 12.72 10.49
C PRO A 95 -61.69 11.53 9.96
N SER A 96 -62.57 10.96 10.78
CA SER A 96 -63.46 9.87 10.33
C SER A 96 -64.24 10.21 9.07
N ASN A 97 -64.27 9.28 8.11
CA ASN A 97 -64.76 9.43 6.73
C ASN A 97 -63.98 10.47 5.92
N GLY A 98 -62.70 10.67 6.25
CA GLY A 98 -61.80 11.58 5.55
C GLY A 98 -61.19 10.93 4.32
N ILE A 99 -60.99 9.61 4.35
CA ILE A 99 -60.67 8.81 3.17
C ILE A 99 -61.97 8.18 2.68
N GLN A 100 -62.20 8.20 1.36
CA GLN A 100 -63.40 7.58 0.80
C GLN A 100 -63.15 6.09 0.60
N ASN A 101 -64.11 5.26 0.99
CA ASN A 101 -64.10 3.80 0.86
C ASN A 101 -65.01 3.30 -0.28
N GLY A 102 -65.14 4.08 -1.36
CA GLY A 102 -65.90 3.70 -2.54
C GLY A 102 -65.10 2.78 -3.48
N ALA A 103 -65.76 1.77 -4.06
CA ALA A 103 -65.14 0.87 -5.03
C ALA A 103 -65.21 1.44 -6.46
N PRO A 104 -64.08 1.81 -7.11
CA PRO A 104 -62.74 2.05 -6.55
C PRO A 104 -62.46 3.53 -6.27
N ASP A 105 -61.62 3.81 -5.28
CA ASP A 105 -61.03 5.12 -4.97
C ASP A 105 -59.50 4.99 -4.97
N ALA A 106 -58.78 6.13 -4.94
CA ALA A 106 -57.33 6.12 -5.15
C ALA A 106 -56.54 7.21 -4.41
N ILE A 107 -55.25 6.94 -4.23
CA ILE A 107 -54.26 7.75 -3.52
C ILE A 107 -53.08 7.99 -4.47
N ALA A 108 -52.73 9.26 -4.70
CA ALA A 108 -51.50 9.62 -5.40
C ALA A 108 -50.49 10.28 -4.45
N LEU A 109 -49.26 9.79 -4.49
CA LEU A 109 -48.09 10.41 -3.86
C LEU A 109 -47.37 11.28 -4.90
N VAL A 110 -47.08 12.52 -4.54
CA VAL A 110 -46.50 13.55 -5.43
C VAL A 110 -45.33 14.22 -4.74
N ASP A 111 -44.23 14.42 -5.47
CA ASP A 111 -43.01 15.05 -4.92
C ASP A 111 -43.11 16.59 -4.85
N GLY A 112 -42.09 17.23 -4.27
CA GLY A 112 -42.03 18.69 -4.13
C GLY A 112 -41.92 19.48 -5.44
N SER A 113 -41.63 18.81 -6.55
CA SER A 113 -41.64 19.40 -7.90
C SER A 113 -43.01 19.30 -8.58
N GLY A 114 -43.94 18.54 -8.00
CA GLY A 114 -45.25 18.25 -8.55
C GLY A 114 -45.29 17.00 -9.44
N ALA A 115 -44.23 16.18 -9.47
CA ALA A 115 -44.21 14.95 -10.24
C ALA A 115 -44.90 13.80 -9.48
N LEU A 116 -45.64 12.98 -10.22
CA LEU A 116 -46.30 11.79 -9.68
C LEU A 116 -45.26 10.73 -9.33
N VAL A 117 -45.19 10.34 -8.06
CA VAL A 117 -44.29 9.31 -7.54
C VAL A 117 -44.98 7.94 -7.56
N GLN A 118 -46.22 7.88 -7.07
CA GLN A 118 -46.99 6.64 -7.00
C GLN A 118 -48.49 6.92 -7.11
N PHE A 119 -49.24 6.03 -7.78
CA PHE A 119 -50.70 6.11 -7.86
C PHE A 119 -51.32 4.74 -7.58
N LEU A 120 -51.90 4.58 -6.39
CA LEU A 120 -52.50 3.33 -5.91
C LEU A 120 -54.02 3.49 -5.80
N SER A 121 -54.75 2.42 -6.05
CA SER A 121 -56.20 2.36 -5.80
C SER A 121 -56.57 1.11 -5.02
N TYR A 122 -57.70 1.12 -4.36
CA TYR A 122 -58.25 -0.06 -3.68
C TYR A 122 -59.59 -0.44 -4.32
N GLU A 123 -59.93 -1.74 -4.21
CA GLU A 123 -61.18 -2.32 -4.71
C GLU A 123 -61.42 -2.20 -6.23
N GLY A 124 -60.36 -1.93 -7.00
CA GLY A 124 -60.41 -1.80 -8.45
C GLY A 124 -59.35 -0.82 -8.96
N THR A 125 -59.38 -0.52 -10.25
CA THR A 125 -58.50 0.48 -10.88
C THR A 125 -59.29 1.72 -11.27
N VAL A 126 -58.63 2.88 -11.23
CA VAL A 126 -59.17 4.14 -11.72
C VAL A 126 -58.19 4.79 -12.71
N THR A 127 -58.72 5.54 -13.68
CA THR A 127 -57.95 6.53 -14.44
C THR A 127 -58.30 7.92 -13.92
N ALA A 128 -57.31 8.71 -13.53
CA ALA A 128 -57.54 10.06 -13.01
C ALA A 128 -57.95 11.02 -14.14
N GLY A 129 -59.04 11.76 -13.93
CA GLY A 129 -59.54 12.78 -14.86
C GLY A 129 -58.93 14.16 -14.65
N ASN A 130 -58.39 14.45 -13.45
CA ASN A 130 -57.76 15.71 -13.09
C ASN A 130 -56.60 15.50 -12.10
N GLY A 131 -56.01 16.58 -11.59
CA GLY A 131 -54.93 16.53 -10.60
C GLY A 131 -53.57 16.06 -11.14
N PRO A 132 -52.58 15.87 -10.26
CA PRO A 132 -51.23 15.45 -10.66
C PRO A 132 -51.15 14.10 -11.35
N ALA A 133 -52.14 13.23 -11.14
CA ALA A 133 -52.22 11.93 -11.81
C ALA A 133 -53.07 11.96 -13.10
N ALA A 134 -53.52 13.13 -13.58
CA ALA A 134 -54.42 13.23 -14.72
C ALA A 134 -53.96 12.41 -15.94
N GLY A 135 -54.84 11.54 -16.44
CA GLY A 135 -54.59 10.63 -17.56
C GLY A 135 -53.83 9.35 -17.19
N GLN A 136 -53.35 9.20 -15.95
CA GLN A 136 -52.71 7.99 -15.46
C GLN A 136 -53.75 7.02 -14.89
N THR A 137 -53.51 5.73 -15.10
CA THR A 137 -54.28 4.64 -14.48
C THR A 137 -53.55 4.17 -13.22
N SER A 138 -54.28 4.01 -12.11
CA SER A 138 -53.74 3.55 -10.84
C SER A 138 -53.35 2.07 -10.87
N THR A 139 -52.45 1.69 -9.96
CA THR A 139 -52.20 0.29 -9.63
C THR A 139 -53.13 -0.14 -8.50
N ALA A 140 -53.99 -1.13 -8.75
CA ALA A 140 -54.86 -1.67 -7.71
C ALA A 140 -54.07 -2.44 -6.65
N LEU A 141 -54.34 -2.16 -5.37
CA LEU A 141 -53.86 -2.96 -4.26
C LEU A 141 -54.40 -4.39 -4.38
N PRO A 142 -53.57 -5.41 -4.11
CA PRO A 142 -53.99 -6.82 -4.16
C PRO A 142 -54.81 -7.23 -2.94
N VAL A 143 -55.00 -6.32 -1.98
CA VAL A 143 -55.68 -6.49 -0.69
C VAL A 143 -56.59 -5.29 -0.46
N SER A 144 -57.65 -5.48 0.33
CA SER A 144 -58.61 -4.44 0.67
C SER A 144 -59.00 -4.55 2.15
N GLU A 145 -59.42 -3.42 2.71
CA GLU A 145 -60.21 -3.40 3.93
C GLU A 145 -61.69 -3.58 3.59
N THR A 146 -62.50 -3.91 4.59
CA THR A 146 -63.96 -3.96 4.46
C THR A 146 -64.57 -3.32 5.70
N GLY A 147 -65.86 -3.01 5.67
CA GLY A 147 -66.61 -2.57 6.86
C GLY A 147 -66.72 -3.59 8.00
N SER A 148 -65.92 -4.67 7.96
CA SER A 148 -65.71 -5.63 9.05
C SER A 148 -64.24 -5.73 9.50
N THR A 149 -63.33 -4.96 8.91
CA THR A 149 -61.95 -4.81 9.37
C THR A 149 -61.97 -4.30 10.81
N PRO A 150 -61.23 -4.92 11.75
CA PRO A 150 -61.21 -4.44 13.13
C PRO A 150 -60.65 -3.02 13.26
N VAL A 151 -61.22 -2.22 14.16
CA VAL A 151 -60.68 -0.88 14.49
C VAL A 151 -59.21 -0.98 14.94
N GLY A 152 -58.36 -0.14 14.37
CA GLY A 152 -56.91 -0.13 14.63
C GLY A 152 -56.10 -1.13 13.79
N HIS A 153 -56.70 -1.67 12.72
CA HIS A 153 -55.98 -2.41 11.69
C HIS A 153 -55.76 -1.55 10.44
N SER A 154 -54.77 -1.93 9.63
CA SER A 154 -54.39 -1.26 8.40
C SER A 154 -53.83 -2.27 7.38
N LEU A 155 -53.87 -1.91 6.10
CA LEU A 155 -53.06 -2.54 5.06
C LEU A 155 -51.64 -2.01 5.16
N GLN A 156 -50.64 -2.90 5.13
CA GLN A 156 -49.24 -2.53 5.31
C GLN A 156 -48.33 -3.36 4.41
N LEU A 157 -47.24 -2.75 3.93
CA LEU A 157 -46.19 -3.47 3.19
C LEU A 157 -45.37 -4.36 4.14
N GLY A 158 -45.06 -5.58 3.70
CA GLY A 158 -44.14 -6.52 4.35
C GLY A 158 -43.17 -7.13 3.36
N GLY A 159 -42.00 -7.58 3.84
CA GLY A 159 -40.89 -8.08 3.01
C GLY A 159 -39.52 -7.56 3.45
N SER A 160 -38.48 -7.88 2.68
CA SER A 160 -37.12 -7.39 2.93
C SER A 160 -36.47 -6.86 1.66
N GLY A 161 -35.95 -5.63 1.68
CA GLY A 161 -35.29 -5.00 0.54
C GLY A 161 -35.06 -3.50 0.75
N ASP A 162 -34.82 -2.74 -0.31
CA ASP A 162 -34.56 -1.30 -0.26
C ASP A 162 -35.44 -0.46 -1.19
N GLY A 163 -36.28 -1.11 -2.02
CA GLY A 163 -37.24 -0.44 -2.89
C GLY A 163 -38.68 -0.97 -2.81
N TYR A 164 -39.64 -0.21 -3.35
CA TYR A 164 -41.08 -0.55 -3.29
C TYR A 164 -41.37 -1.94 -3.86
N SER A 165 -40.65 -2.34 -4.91
CA SER A 165 -40.82 -3.64 -5.57
C SER A 165 -40.41 -4.85 -4.73
N ASP A 166 -39.63 -4.65 -3.66
CA ASP A 166 -39.19 -5.72 -2.76
C ASP A 166 -40.23 -6.06 -1.70
N PHE A 167 -41.25 -5.22 -1.58
CA PHE A 167 -42.31 -5.37 -0.60
C PHE A 167 -43.63 -5.79 -1.26
N SER A 168 -44.49 -6.41 -0.46
CA SER A 168 -45.83 -6.80 -0.89
C SER A 168 -46.87 -6.36 0.15
N TRP A 169 -48.00 -5.87 -0.35
CA TRP A 169 -49.13 -5.47 0.50
C TRP A 169 -49.74 -6.68 1.19
N GLN A 170 -49.84 -6.60 2.52
CA GLN A 170 -50.42 -7.64 3.36
C GLN A 170 -51.89 -7.35 3.69
N SER A 171 -52.66 -8.39 3.99
CA SER A 171 -54.02 -8.25 4.51
C SER A 171 -54.03 -7.45 5.82
N ALA A 172 -55.17 -6.81 6.13
CA ALA A 172 -55.30 -5.93 7.29
C ALA A 172 -54.81 -6.57 8.61
N ALA A 173 -53.86 -5.91 9.27
CA ALA A 173 -53.26 -6.31 10.53
C ALA A 173 -53.17 -5.12 11.48
N ALA A 174 -52.82 -5.32 12.76
CA ALA A 174 -52.68 -4.22 13.71
C ALA A 174 -51.76 -3.13 13.14
N GLN A 175 -52.25 -1.89 13.14
CA GLN A 175 -51.59 -0.75 12.51
C GLN A 175 -50.24 -0.43 13.16
N THR A 176 -49.31 0.05 12.36
CA THR A 176 -47.91 0.33 12.72
C THR A 176 -47.48 1.76 12.43
N PHE A 177 -48.42 2.65 12.12
CA PHE A 177 -48.16 4.06 11.81
C PHE A 177 -47.07 4.71 12.68
N GLY A 178 -46.01 5.19 12.03
CA GLY A 178 -44.84 5.82 12.63
C GLY A 178 -43.77 4.85 13.14
N ALA A 179 -43.94 3.54 12.96
CA ALA A 179 -43.02 2.48 13.33
C ALA A 179 -42.80 1.50 12.15
N CYS A 180 -42.00 0.45 12.37
CA CYS A 180 -41.78 -0.56 11.33
C CYS A 180 -43.02 -1.41 11.13
N ASN A 181 -43.43 -1.60 9.87
CA ASN A 181 -44.50 -2.54 9.54
C ASN A 181 -44.16 -3.97 9.95
N ASN A 182 -45.20 -4.76 10.19
CA ASN A 182 -45.08 -6.16 10.57
C ASN A 182 -44.36 -6.96 9.48
N GLY A 183 -43.19 -7.51 9.82
CA GLY A 183 -42.39 -8.31 8.88
C GLY A 183 -41.74 -7.50 7.76
N GLN A 184 -41.57 -6.19 7.94
CA GLN A 184 -40.82 -5.32 7.02
C GLN A 184 -39.40 -5.06 7.54
N SER A 185 -38.39 -5.25 6.69
CA SER A 185 -36.99 -4.93 7.00
C SER A 185 -36.31 -4.27 5.80
N PHE A 186 -35.59 -3.18 6.04
CA PHE A 186 -34.82 -2.46 5.04
C PHE A 186 -33.35 -2.89 5.04
N SER A 187 -32.71 -3.02 3.87
CA SER A 187 -31.26 -3.17 3.76
C SER A 187 -30.54 -1.85 4.06
N THR A 188 -29.35 -1.90 4.67
CA THR A 188 -28.46 -0.75 4.72
C THR A 188 -27.72 -0.61 3.39
N PRO A 189 -27.63 0.58 2.78
CA PRO A 189 -26.82 0.79 1.58
C PRO A 189 -25.37 0.34 1.84
N ASN A 190 -24.84 -0.57 1.00
CA ASN A 190 -23.44 -0.99 1.02
C ASN A 190 -22.76 -0.52 -0.26
N PRO A 191 -22.32 0.76 -0.33
CA PRO A 191 -21.64 1.26 -1.51
C PRO A 191 -20.36 0.44 -1.76
N PRO A 192 -20.04 0.10 -3.00
CA PRO A 192 -18.79 -0.58 -3.33
C PRO A 192 -17.55 0.18 -2.83
N PRO A 193 -16.51 -0.52 -2.35
CA PRO A 193 -15.24 0.13 -2.05
C PRO A 193 -14.57 0.62 -3.33
N GLU A 194 -13.94 1.80 -3.29
CA GLU A 194 -13.23 2.39 -4.43
C GLU A 194 -11.75 2.60 -4.12
N VAL A 195 -10.89 2.50 -5.14
CA VAL A 195 -9.45 2.81 -5.02
C VAL A 195 -9.28 4.33 -4.98
N THR A 196 -8.67 4.84 -3.91
CA THR A 196 -8.45 6.28 -3.70
C THR A 196 -7.05 6.73 -4.09
N ALA A 197 -6.05 5.84 -4.02
CA ALA A 197 -4.68 6.12 -4.41
C ALA A 197 -3.92 4.84 -4.77
N THR A 198 -2.93 4.98 -5.64
CA THR A 198 -1.96 3.93 -5.95
C THR A 198 -0.53 4.47 -5.88
N GLN A 199 0.41 3.60 -5.56
CA GLN A 199 1.84 3.83 -5.69
C GLN A 199 2.43 2.67 -6.52
N PRO A 200 3.03 2.92 -7.68
CA PRO A 200 3.10 4.21 -8.36
C PRO A 200 1.72 4.73 -8.79
N VAL A 201 1.67 6.03 -9.10
CA VAL A 201 0.56 6.60 -9.86
C VAL A 201 0.63 6.12 -11.32
N ASP A 202 -0.52 6.03 -11.99
CA ASP A 202 -0.57 5.62 -13.40
C ASP A 202 0.26 6.58 -14.28
N GLY A 203 1.06 5.99 -15.17
CA GLY A 203 2.01 6.68 -16.03
C GLY A 203 3.34 7.11 -15.38
N ALA A 204 3.64 6.70 -14.14
CA ALA A 204 4.92 7.07 -13.50
C ALA A 204 6.13 6.57 -14.31
N THR A 205 7.13 7.42 -14.53
CA THR A 205 8.29 7.07 -15.38
C THR A 205 9.59 6.75 -14.63
N ASN A 206 9.63 7.04 -13.33
CA ASN A 206 10.82 6.94 -12.49
C ASN A 206 10.53 6.14 -11.22
N PHE A 207 9.76 5.05 -11.33
CA PHE A 207 9.51 4.20 -10.17
C PHE A 207 10.83 3.54 -9.72
N PRO A 208 11.21 3.58 -8.44
CA PRO A 208 12.43 2.92 -7.97
C PRO A 208 12.39 1.44 -8.29
N ALA A 209 13.51 0.86 -8.72
CA ALA A 209 13.58 -0.56 -9.08
C ALA A 209 13.13 -1.48 -7.93
N ALA A 210 13.30 -1.03 -6.70
CA ALA A 210 12.80 -1.74 -5.54
C ALA A 210 11.89 -0.89 -4.64
N GLY A 211 11.07 -0.05 -5.28
CA GLY A 211 9.98 0.63 -4.61
C GLY A 211 8.90 -0.35 -4.19
N ASP A 212 8.30 -0.13 -3.02
CA ASP A 212 7.09 -0.85 -2.63
C ASP A 212 5.89 -0.34 -3.45
N LEU A 213 5.03 -1.26 -3.86
CA LEU A 213 3.74 -0.93 -4.47
C LEU A 213 2.72 -0.59 -3.39
N GLY A 214 1.73 0.22 -3.71
CA GLY A 214 0.70 0.64 -2.77
C GLY A 214 -0.67 0.80 -3.40
N VAL A 215 -1.70 0.53 -2.61
CA VAL A 215 -3.10 0.82 -2.93
C VAL A 215 -3.86 1.24 -1.67
N ALA A 216 -4.70 2.26 -1.78
CA ALA A 216 -5.60 2.69 -0.73
C ALA A 216 -7.06 2.66 -1.21
N PHE A 217 -7.99 2.38 -0.29
CA PHE A 217 -9.42 2.27 -0.55
C PHE A 217 -10.23 3.29 0.25
N THR A 218 -11.49 3.52 -0.14
CA THR A 218 -12.45 4.38 0.58
C THR A 218 -12.81 3.84 1.97
N GLU A 219 -12.63 2.53 2.17
CA GLU A 219 -12.95 1.84 3.41
C GLU A 219 -12.05 0.61 3.62
N SER A 220 -12.33 -0.17 4.67
CA SER A 220 -11.57 -1.40 4.94
C SER A 220 -12.07 -2.56 4.09
N VAL A 221 -11.14 -3.22 3.40
CA VAL A 221 -11.42 -4.36 2.51
C VAL A 221 -10.58 -5.58 2.92
N SER A 222 -11.00 -6.74 2.45
CA SER A 222 -10.25 -8.00 2.45
C SER A 222 -9.73 -8.28 1.05
N LEU A 223 -8.45 -8.63 0.95
CA LEU A 223 -7.77 -8.95 -0.31
C LEU A 223 -7.57 -10.45 -0.46
N GLY A 224 -8.04 -11.01 -1.58
CA GLY A 224 -7.71 -12.37 -2.02
C GLY A 224 -6.23 -12.53 -2.41
N GLY A 225 -5.79 -13.78 -2.55
CA GLY A 225 -4.38 -14.12 -2.85
C GLY A 225 -3.87 -13.62 -4.21
N ASN A 226 -4.77 -13.22 -5.12
CA ASN A 226 -4.45 -12.61 -6.42
C ASN A 226 -5.07 -11.20 -6.56
N ALA A 227 -5.46 -10.56 -5.46
CA ALA A 227 -6.04 -9.22 -5.50
C ALA A 227 -5.09 -8.18 -6.07
N LEU A 228 -3.79 -8.33 -5.80
CA LEU A 228 -2.74 -7.45 -6.31
C LEU A 228 -1.78 -8.25 -7.19
N THR A 229 -1.56 -7.82 -8.42
CA THR A 229 -0.65 -8.50 -9.36
C THR A 229 0.29 -7.51 -10.04
N LEU A 230 1.52 -7.95 -10.32
CA LEU A 230 2.52 -7.18 -11.04
C LEU A 230 3.03 -7.97 -12.25
N GLN A 231 2.96 -7.35 -13.43
CA GLN A 231 3.53 -7.87 -14.66
C GLN A 231 4.51 -6.84 -15.21
N CYS A 232 5.75 -7.25 -15.47
CA CYS A 232 6.74 -6.39 -16.09
C CYS A 232 7.28 -6.99 -17.40
N ALA A 233 7.84 -6.13 -18.25
CA ALA A 233 8.28 -6.48 -19.60
C ALA A 233 9.49 -7.43 -19.60
N GLN A 234 10.43 -7.27 -18.67
CA GLN A 234 11.62 -8.12 -18.56
C GLN A 234 11.50 -9.12 -17.42
N SER A 235 11.06 -8.67 -16.24
CA SER A 235 10.92 -9.52 -15.06
C SER A 235 9.76 -10.52 -15.16
N GLY A 236 8.84 -10.34 -16.11
CA GLY A 236 7.66 -11.20 -16.24
C GLY A 236 6.65 -10.97 -15.11
N THR A 237 5.94 -12.03 -14.72
CA THR A 237 5.00 -11.98 -13.59
C THR A 237 5.76 -12.08 -12.28
N ILE A 238 5.54 -11.11 -11.39
CA ILE A 238 6.18 -11.04 -10.08
C ILE A 238 5.13 -11.32 -9.01
N ALA A 239 5.43 -12.28 -8.13
CA ALA A 239 4.60 -12.56 -6.97
C ALA A 239 4.73 -11.43 -5.94
N LEU A 240 3.60 -10.89 -5.50
CA LEU A 240 3.56 -9.83 -4.51
C LEU A 240 3.23 -10.38 -3.12
N GLN A 241 3.82 -9.77 -2.09
CA GLN A 241 3.50 -10.05 -0.69
C GLN A 241 2.81 -8.84 -0.08
N TYR A 242 1.59 -9.04 0.45
CA TYR A 242 0.77 -7.96 1.00
C TYR A 242 -0.15 -8.47 2.13
N PRO A 243 -0.59 -7.58 3.05
CA PRO A 243 -1.58 -7.92 4.08
C PRO A 243 -2.94 -8.33 3.49
N SER A 244 -3.66 -9.21 4.17
CA SER A 244 -4.97 -9.71 3.70
C SER A 244 -6.15 -8.78 4.00
N SER A 245 -5.99 -7.77 4.86
CA SER A 245 -7.06 -6.81 5.18
C SER A 245 -6.53 -5.46 5.64
N GLY A 246 -7.34 -4.41 5.44
CA GLY A 246 -7.00 -3.03 5.75
C GLY A 246 -7.67 -2.04 4.79
N SER A 247 -7.40 -0.75 4.97
CA SER A 247 -7.82 0.31 4.04
C SER A 247 -6.67 0.87 3.18
N SER A 248 -5.43 0.52 3.52
CA SER A 248 -4.23 0.84 2.77
C SER A 248 -3.27 -0.33 2.83
N PHE A 249 -2.68 -0.67 1.69
CA PHE A 249 -1.84 -1.84 1.52
C PHE A 249 -0.52 -1.46 0.89
N THR A 250 0.55 -2.04 1.42
CA THR A 250 1.87 -2.04 0.82
C THR A 250 2.13 -3.45 0.30
N ALA A 251 2.53 -3.56 -0.96
CA ALA A 251 2.85 -4.81 -1.62
C ALA A 251 4.32 -4.81 -2.06
N THR A 252 5.09 -5.77 -1.56
CA THR A 252 6.51 -5.89 -1.88
C THR A 252 6.72 -6.90 -3.01
N THR A 253 7.69 -6.63 -3.87
CA THR A 253 8.08 -7.52 -4.99
C THR A 253 9.00 -8.65 -4.56
N GLY A 254 9.70 -8.51 -3.42
CA GLY A 254 10.73 -9.43 -2.96
C GLY A 254 11.98 -9.51 -3.85
N THR A 255 12.05 -8.66 -4.88
CA THR A 255 13.15 -8.56 -5.84
C THR A 255 13.24 -7.14 -6.40
N ALA A 256 14.42 -6.73 -6.87
CA ALA A 256 14.55 -5.51 -7.65
C ALA A 256 14.05 -5.76 -9.08
N LEU A 257 13.30 -4.79 -9.62
CA LEU A 257 12.84 -4.74 -11.00
C LEU A 257 14.00 -4.33 -11.92
N TYR A 258 13.96 -4.70 -13.20
CA TYR A 258 14.97 -4.25 -14.17
C TYR A 258 14.83 -2.76 -14.45
N ALA A 259 15.96 -2.05 -14.45
CA ALA A 259 16.00 -0.64 -14.80
C ALA A 259 15.39 -0.39 -16.18
N GLY A 260 14.52 0.61 -16.27
CA GLY A 260 13.87 1.02 -17.52
C GLY A 260 12.75 0.09 -18.00
N GLU A 261 12.47 -1.00 -17.29
CA GLU A 261 11.39 -1.89 -17.70
C GLU A 261 10.00 -1.27 -17.48
N ALA A 262 9.08 -1.60 -18.38
CA ALA A 262 7.68 -1.22 -18.24
C ALA A 262 6.94 -2.28 -17.42
N CYS A 263 6.13 -1.85 -16.47
CA CYS A 263 5.36 -2.67 -15.57
C CYS A 263 3.88 -2.27 -15.54
N THR A 264 3.03 -3.22 -15.16
CA THR A 264 1.59 -3.05 -14.98
C THR A 264 1.23 -3.66 -13.63
N PHE A 265 0.81 -2.79 -12.70
CA PHE A 265 0.25 -3.16 -11.39
C PHE A 265 -1.27 -3.16 -11.48
N THR A 266 -1.91 -4.27 -11.11
CA THR A 266 -3.38 -4.42 -11.22
C THR A 266 -3.99 -4.79 -9.88
N VAL A 267 -5.03 -4.06 -9.50
CA VAL A 267 -5.95 -4.36 -8.41
C VAL A 267 -7.18 -5.05 -9.02
N HIS A 268 -7.33 -6.35 -8.77
CA HIS A 268 -8.43 -7.16 -9.30
C HIS A 268 -9.69 -6.96 -8.45
N ALA A 269 -10.68 -6.25 -8.99
CA ALA A 269 -11.91 -5.91 -8.29
C ALA A 269 -12.63 -7.13 -7.72
N SER A 270 -12.71 -8.21 -8.50
CA SER A 270 -13.35 -9.47 -8.08
C SER A 270 -12.67 -10.17 -6.88
N GLN A 271 -11.48 -9.74 -6.49
CA GLN A 271 -10.70 -10.28 -5.39
C GLN A 271 -10.62 -9.33 -4.18
N VAL A 272 -11.35 -8.21 -4.22
CA VAL A 272 -11.41 -7.21 -3.15
C VAL A 272 -12.82 -7.18 -2.60
N THR A 273 -13.03 -7.51 -1.32
CA THR A 273 -14.36 -7.54 -0.70
C THR A 273 -14.41 -6.66 0.54
N ASP A 274 -15.43 -5.83 0.69
CA ASP A 274 -15.68 -5.09 1.95
C ASP A 274 -16.35 -5.98 3.03
N GLY A 275 -16.74 -5.38 4.15
CA GLY A 275 -17.45 -6.08 5.22
C GLY A 275 -18.91 -6.44 4.92
N GLY A 276 -19.54 -5.75 3.96
CA GLY A 276 -20.92 -5.97 3.50
C GLY A 276 -21.03 -6.91 2.29
N GLY A 277 -19.91 -7.36 1.73
CA GLY A 277 -19.85 -8.25 0.58
C GLY A 277 -19.84 -7.55 -0.79
N ALA A 278 -19.73 -6.21 -0.85
CA ALA A 278 -19.51 -5.52 -2.12
C ALA A 278 -18.03 -5.48 -2.50
N HIS A 279 -17.80 -5.17 -3.78
CA HIS A 279 -16.50 -5.22 -4.44
C HIS A 279 -16.41 -4.03 -5.41
N PRO A 280 -15.20 -3.52 -5.72
CA PRO A 280 -15.04 -2.45 -6.69
C PRO A 280 -15.72 -2.78 -8.03
N VAL A 281 -16.21 -1.77 -8.74
CA VAL A 281 -16.98 -1.98 -9.98
C VAL A 281 -16.14 -2.49 -11.17
N ALA A 282 -14.83 -2.25 -11.14
CA ALA A 282 -13.89 -2.67 -12.19
C ALA A 282 -12.46 -2.72 -11.65
N ASP A 283 -11.60 -3.49 -12.33
CA ASP A 283 -10.18 -3.55 -12.02
C ASP A 283 -9.52 -2.17 -12.15
N THR A 284 -8.59 -1.88 -11.25
CA THR A 284 -7.71 -0.70 -11.36
C THR A 284 -6.38 -1.14 -11.94
N VAL A 285 -5.99 -0.58 -13.08
CA VAL A 285 -4.75 -0.90 -13.80
C VAL A 285 -3.84 0.31 -13.81
N VAL A 286 -2.61 0.12 -13.34
CA VAL A 286 -1.57 1.15 -13.22
C VAL A 286 -0.39 0.74 -14.09
N ALA A 287 -0.12 1.49 -15.15
CA ALA A 287 1.08 1.33 -15.96
C ALA A 287 2.20 2.25 -15.44
N PHE A 288 3.43 1.75 -15.36
CA PHE A 288 4.58 2.57 -14.97
C PHE A 288 5.88 2.07 -15.59
N ASN A 289 6.90 2.91 -15.59
CA ASN A 289 8.27 2.54 -15.92
C ASN A 289 9.14 2.61 -14.68
N VAL A 290 9.94 1.57 -14.51
CA VAL A 290 11.06 1.57 -13.58
C VAL A 290 12.08 2.58 -14.08
N ALA A 291 12.65 3.36 -13.16
CA ALA A 291 13.69 4.32 -13.48
C ALA A 291 14.78 3.64 -14.33
N SER A 292 15.05 4.22 -15.50
CA SER A 292 16.04 3.71 -16.49
C SER A 292 17.47 3.79 -15.98
N ASN A 293 17.67 4.56 -14.91
CA ASN A 293 18.94 4.86 -14.33
C ASN A 293 19.04 4.10 -13.00
N GLY A 294 19.57 2.87 -13.02
CA GLY A 294 20.68 2.63 -12.10
C GLY A 294 21.74 3.63 -12.53
N GLY A 295 21.90 4.74 -11.79
CA GLY A 295 22.53 5.98 -12.23
C GLY A 295 23.64 5.76 -13.25
N GLY A 296 23.46 6.27 -14.48
CA GLY A 296 24.59 6.35 -15.40
C GLY A 296 25.75 7.00 -14.66
N ASN A 297 26.89 6.28 -14.61
CA ASN A 297 28.02 6.61 -13.72
C ASN A 297 28.42 8.09 -13.85
N ASP A 298 28.37 8.62 -15.07
CA ASP A 298 28.80 9.98 -15.40
C ASP A 298 27.84 11.08 -14.88
N ASP A 299 26.53 10.85 -14.82
CA ASP A 299 25.56 11.85 -14.33
C ASP A 299 25.52 11.86 -12.79
N TYR A 300 25.62 10.69 -12.14
CA TYR A 300 25.58 10.60 -10.68
C TYR A 300 26.76 11.34 -10.03
N TYR A 301 27.95 11.24 -10.63
CA TYR A 301 29.17 11.86 -10.14
C TYR A 301 29.48 13.23 -10.77
N ALA A 302 28.56 13.83 -11.53
CA ALA A 302 28.80 15.09 -12.25
C ALA A 302 29.30 16.24 -11.34
N GLN A 303 28.85 16.27 -10.08
CA GLN A 303 29.22 17.29 -9.09
C GLN A 303 30.56 17.01 -8.36
N VAL A 304 31.19 15.85 -8.58
CA VAL A 304 32.44 15.46 -7.92
C VAL A 304 33.60 16.28 -8.46
N ASN A 305 34.32 16.94 -7.56
CA ASN A 305 35.45 17.80 -7.87
C ASN A 305 36.78 17.12 -7.53
N THR A 306 37.51 16.71 -8.57
CA THR A 306 38.78 15.98 -8.46
C THR A 306 40.03 16.89 -8.38
N SER A 307 39.87 18.20 -8.27
CA SER A 307 40.99 19.18 -8.35
C SER A 307 42.03 19.06 -7.25
N SER A 308 41.66 18.54 -6.08
CA SER A 308 42.56 18.23 -4.97
C SER A 308 41.97 17.12 -4.11
N ALA A 309 42.79 16.48 -3.27
CA ALA A 309 42.31 15.44 -2.37
C ALA A 309 41.23 15.94 -1.39
N SER A 310 41.35 17.17 -0.88
CA SER A 310 40.36 17.76 0.03
C SER A 310 39.05 18.13 -0.66
N GLN A 311 39.10 18.61 -1.91
CA GLN A 311 37.89 18.86 -2.71
C GLN A 311 37.23 17.55 -3.14
N LEU A 312 38.02 16.54 -3.49
CA LEU A 312 37.51 15.21 -3.83
C LEU A 312 36.80 14.58 -2.64
N ARG A 313 37.43 14.58 -1.46
CA ARG A 313 36.83 14.09 -0.22
C ARG A 313 35.48 14.76 0.06
N CYS A 314 35.47 16.09 0.09
CA CYS A 314 34.25 16.82 0.43
C CYS A 314 33.15 16.60 -0.63
N SER A 315 33.48 16.67 -1.92
CA SER A 315 32.48 16.54 -3.00
C SER A 315 31.94 15.13 -3.13
N LEU A 316 32.76 14.10 -2.87
CA LEU A 316 32.28 12.72 -2.73
C LEU A 316 31.31 12.59 -1.56
N HIS A 317 31.67 13.09 -0.37
CA HIS A 317 30.77 13.08 0.78
C HIS A 317 29.44 13.79 0.47
N GLN A 318 29.48 14.95 -0.19
CA GLN A 318 28.28 15.67 -0.64
C GLN A 318 27.43 14.87 -1.63
N THR A 319 28.06 14.07 -2.50
CA THR A 319 27.37 13.28 -3.54
C THR A 319 26.68 12.05 -2.96
N ILE A 320 27.31 11.36 -2.01
CA ILE A 320 26.84 10.05 -1.53
C ILE A 320 26.04 10.12 -0.23
N ARG A 321 25.94 11.31 0.40
CA ARG A 321 25.14 11.53 1.62
C ARG A 321 23.64 11.61 1.35
N GLY A 322 22.83 11.50 2.41
CA GLY A 322 21.38 11.63 2.31
C GLY A 322 20.69 10.40 1.69
N HIS A 323 21.32 9.24 1.76
CA HIS A 323 20.73 8.00 1.25
C HIS A 323 19.52 7.58 2.10
N THR A 324 18.62 6.81 1.50
CA THR A 324 17.48 6.22 2.19
C THR A 324 17.97 5.15 3.17
N ALA A 325 17.54 5.23 4.43
CA ALA A 325 17.85 4.23 5.45
C ALA A 325 16.66 3.27 5.65
N TYR A 326 16.91 1.99 5.42
CA TYR A 326 15.91 0.94 5.64
C TYR A 326 16.00 0.35 7.06
N PRO A 327 14.90 -0.16 7.63
CA PRO A 327 14.95 -0.89 8.88
C PRO A 327 15.92 -2.07 8.80
N TYR A 328 16.61 -2.34 9.92
CA TYR A 328 17.47 -3.52 9.98
C TYR A 328 16.66 -4.79 9.71
N SER A 329 15.52 -4.98 10.37
CA SER A 329 14.58 -6.07 10.06
C SER A 329 13.15 -5.52 9.98
N GLY A 330 12.31 -6.09 9.13
CA GLY A 330 10.89 -5.74 8.99
C GLY A 330 10.06 -6.93 8.52
N SER A 331 8.76 -6.92 8.83
CA SER A 331 7.77 -7.87 8.28
C SER A 331 6.77 -7.07 7.46
N GLY A 332 6.52 -7.47 6.21
CA GLY A 332 5.62 -6.75 5.31
C GLY A 332 6.12 -5.39 4.82
N THR A 333 7.40 -5.08 5.03
CA THR A 333 8.09 -3.87 4.55
C THR A 333 9.51 -4.24 4.14
N THR A 334 10.08 -3.52 3.17
CA THR A 334 11.46 -3.71 2.74
C THR A 334 12.44 -3.40 3.88
N SER A 335 13.40 -4.32 4.11
CA SER A 335 14.43 -4.23 5.14
C SER A 335 15.82 -4.59 4.59
N THR A 336 16.87 -4.42 5.39
CA THR A 336 18.23 -4.81 4.94
C THR A 336 18.36 -6.28 4.57
N TRP A 337 17.51 -7.17 5.09
CA TRP A 337 17.50 -8.57 4.64
C TRP A 337 17.13 -8.68 3.17
N ASP A 338 16.07 -7.99 2.78
CA ASP A 338 15.51 -8.08 1.43
C ASP A 338 16.49 -7.49 0.41
N ILE A 339 17.07 -6.34 0.74
CA ILE A 339 18.11 -5.69 -0.08
C ILE A 339 19.32 -6.60 -0.27
N LEU A 340 19.86 -7.13 0.83
CA LEU A 340 21.09 -7.93 0.78
C LEU A 340 20.88 -9.30 0.14
N GLU A 341 19.71 -9.91 0.26
CA GLU A 341 19.43 -11.17 -0.44
C GLU A 341 19.34 -11.00 -1.96
N ILE A 342 19.00 -9.80 -2.44
CA ILE A 342 19.07 -9.48 -3.87
C ILE A 342 20.51 -9.11 -4.25
N ALA A 343 21.18 -8.30 -3.44
CA ALA A 343 22.53 -7.80 -3.74
C ALA A 343 23.60 -8.91 -3.69
N ASP A 344 23.46 -9.87 -2.79
CA ASP A 344 24.36 -11.02 -2.61
C ASP A 344 23.76 -12.31 -3.21
N GLU A 345 22.85 -12.19 -4.18
CA GLU A 345 22.20 -13.32 -4.86
C GLU A 345 23.22 -14.28 -5.50
N ASP A 346 22.96 -15.58 -5.39
CA ASP A 346 23.77 -16.60 -6.06
C ASP A 346 23.54 -16.55 -7.58
N PRO A 347 24.58 -16.28 -8.40
CA PRO A 347 24.42 -16.10 -9.84
C PRO A 347 23.92 -17.36 -10.56
N ASN A 348 24.01 -18.54 -9.94
CA ASN A 348 23.51 -19.78 -10.50
C ASN A 348 22.12 -20.17 -9.96
N ASN A 349 21.60 -19.47 -8.93
CA ASN A 349 20.32 -19.79 -8.31
C ASN A 349 19.73 -18.59 -7.53
N GLY A 350 18.78 -17.87 -8.14
CA GLY A 350 18.15 -16.69 -7.52
C GLY A 350 17.33 -16.93 -6.24
N SER A 351 17.06 -18.19 -5.87
CA SER A 351 16.47 -18.53 -4.55
C SER A 351 17.48 -18.59 -3.41
N ARG A 352 18.76 -18.31 -3.70
CA ARG A 352 19.89 -18.45 -2.79
C ARG A 352 20.77 -17.21 -2.79
N ILE A 353 21.53 -17.03 -1.73
CA ILE A 353 22.60 -16.04 -1.63
C ILE A 353 23.94 -16.74 -1.72
N LEU A 354 24.97 -16.04 -2.20
CA LEU A 354 26.36 -16.49 -2.18
C LEU A 354 27.12 -15.70 -1.11
N ASP A 355 27.49 -16.36 -0.02
CA ASP A 355 28.13 -15.70 1.12
C ASP A 355 29.54 -15.17 0.80
N ALA A 356 29.88 -14.03 1.39
CA ALA A 356 31.12 -13.33 1.08
C ALA A 356 32.37 -13.97 1.71
N TYR A 357 32.27 -14.70 2.83
CA TYR A 357 33.46 -15.23 3.51
C TYR A 357 33.75 -16.68 3.19
N ARG A 358 32.74 -17.55 3.21
CA ARG A 358 32.90 -18.98 3.00
C ARG A 358 32.71 -19.39 1.54
N ASN A 359 32.24 -18.49 0.66
CA ASN A 359 31.91 -18.77 -0.73
C ASN A 359 30.87 -19.90 -0.86
N ARG A 360 29.91 -19.93 0.08
CA ARG A 360 28.87 -20.96 0.14
C ARG A 360 27.51 -20.38 -0.25
N SER A 361 26.78 -21.17 -1.02
CA SER A 361 25.39 -20.84 -1.38
C SER A 361 24.42 -21.24 -0.26
N TYR A 362 23.56 -20.32 0.19
CA TYR A 362 22.54 -20.53 1.24
C TYR A 362 21.14 -20.21 0.76
N ALA A 363 20.11 -20.93 1.22
CA ALA A 363 18.72 -20.65 0.86
C ALA A 363 18.24 -19.34 1.51
N LYS A 364 17.66 -18.45 0.69
CA LYS A 364 17.02 -17.21 1.17
C LYS A 364 15.91 -17.54 2.16
N GLY A 365 15.79 -16.74 3.22
CA GLY A 365 14.80 -16.96 4.28
C GLY A 365 15.09 -18.14 5.21
N SER A 366 15.12 -19.40 4.73
CA SER A 366 15.20 -20.58 5.59
C SER A 366 16.55 -20.74 6.30
N ASP A 367 17.65 -20.37 5.63
CA ASP A 367 19.01 -20.46 6.19
C ASP A 367 19.44 -19.16 6.88
N ARG A 368 18.53 -18.18 7.06
CA ARG A 368 18.81 -16.98 7.86
C ARG A 368 19.11 -17.39 9.30
N ALA A 369 20.05 -16.70 9.94
CA ALA A 369 20.28 -16.88 11.37
C ALA A 369 19.01 -16.53 12.16
N GLY A 370 18.52 -17.48 12.95
CA GLY A 370 17.33 -17.32 13.81
C GLY A 370 16.03 -17.95 13.29
N THR A 371 16.01 -18.58 12.10
CA THR A 371 14.80 -19.17 11.49
C THR A 371 14.73 -20.70 11.53
N GLY A 372 15.75 -21.42 12.05
CA GLY A 372 15.77 -22.90 12.09
C GLY A 372 17.15 -23.50 12.43
N SER A 373 17.34 -24.81 12.17
CA SER A 373 18.61 -25.54 12.42
C SER A 373 19.37 -25.84 11.12
N GLY A 374 20.70 -25.77 11.15
CA GLY A 374 21.57 -25.99 10.00
C GLY A 374 22.74 -25.00 9.95
N ALA A 375 23.49 -24.99 8.84
CA ALA A 375 24.43 -23.92 8.54
C ALA A 375 23.64 -22.66 8.15
N THR A 376 23.99 -21.52 8.72
CA THR A 376 23.21 -20.28 8.58
C THR A 376 24.09 -19.12 8.14
N TYR A 377 23.46 -18.10 7.56
CA TYR A 377 24.10 -16.82 7.26
C TYR A 377 23.47 -15.67 8.06
N ASN A 378 24.26 -14.62 8.28
CA ASN A 378 23.84 -13.37 8.89
C ASN A 378 24.49 -12.18 8.16
N ARG A 379 24.13 -10.98 8.61
CA ARG A 379 24.65 -9.73 8.11
C ARG A 379 25.93 -9.37 8.85
N GLU A 380 27.01 -9.31 8.11
CA GLU A 380 28.32 -8.85 8.54
C GLU A 380 28.42 -7.34 8.37
N HIS A 381 28.87 -6.65 9.41
CA HIS A 381 29.16 -5.23 9.36
C HIS A 381 30.63 -5.04 8.99
N SER A 382 30.97 -4.89 7.70
CA SER A 382 32.38 -4.76 7.27
C SER A 382 33.10 -3.59 7.93
N TRP A 383 32.39 -2.54 8.32
CA TRP A 383 32.78 -1.68 9.44
C TRP A 383 32.03 -2.12 10.71
N PRO A 384 32.69 -2.73 11.72
CA PRO A 384 32.00 -3.25 12.90
C PRO A 384 31.24 -2.15 13.63
N ASN A 385 29.94 -2.34 13.84
CA ASN A 385 29.09 -1.33 14.50
C ASN A 385 29.61 -0.89 15.88
N SER A 386 30.34 -1.76 16.59
CA SER A 386 30.98 -1.44 17.89
C SER A 386 32.04 -0.34 17.81
N LEU A 387 32.48 0.03 16.60
CA LEU A 387 33.51 1.04 16.33
C LEU A 387 32.85 2.32 15.78
N GLY A 388 31.81 2.82 16.43
CA GLY A 388 31.25 4.16 16.16
C GLY A 388 29.72 4.28 16.15
N PHE A 389 28.97 3.18 15.97
CA PHE A 389 27.52 3.27 15.71
C PHE A 389 26.73 2.03 16.17
N GLY A 390 26.94 1.57 17.40
CA GLY A 390 26.42 0.27 17.89
C GLY A 390 24.90 0.09 17.95
N ASN A 391 24.10 1.16 17.79
CA ASN A 391 22.64 1.11 17.90
C ASN A 391 21.97 0.92 16.54
N ARG A 392 20.89 0.12 16.50
CA ARG A 392 20.04 -0.08 15.31
C ARG A 392 19.15 1.12 14.97
N THR A 393 18.86 1.93 15.97
CA THR A 393 17.95 3.07 15.89
C THR A 393 18.72 4.33 16.27
N GLY A 394 18.58 5.38 15.47
CA GLY A 394 19.24 6.66 15.71
C GLY A 394 18.55 7.49 16.79
N ASN A 395 19.08 8.70 17.03
CA ASN A 395 18.60 9.59 18.09
C ASN A 395 17.17 10.11 17.87
N LEU A 396 16.61 9.98 16.67
CA LEU A 396 15.24 10.38 16.33
C LEU A 396 14.25 9.21 16.29
N GLY A 397 14.67 7.99 16.68
CA GLY A 397 13.82 6.81 16.59
C GLY A 397 13.72 6.19 15.19
N LEU A 398 14.41 6.76 14.19
CA LEU A 398 14.48 6.24 12.82
C LEU A 398 15.58 5.17 12.70
N PRO A 399 15.59 4.35 11.62
CA PRO A 399 16.71 3.46 11.35
C PRO A 399 18.06 4.19 11.41
N ASN A 400 19.05 3.59 12.07
CA ASN A 400 20.38 4.18 12.14
C ASN A 400 21.14 3.93 10.82
N ALA A 401 21.22 4.94 9.95
CA ALA A 401 21.83 4.85 8.62
C ALA A 401 23.17 4.07 8.58
N PRO A 402 24.22 4.40 9.37
CA PRO A 402 25.47 3.65 9.35
C PRO A 402 25.33 2.19 9.80
N TYR A 403 24.31 1.86 10.60
CA TYR A 403 24.03 0.49 11.01
C TYR A 403 23.32 -0.32 9.91
N THR A 404 22.47 0.33 9.12
CA THR A 404 21.57 -0.33 8.16
C THR A 404 21.94 -0.13 6.70
N ASP A 405 22.96 0.67 6.42
CA ASP A 405 23.46 0.87 5.08
C ASP A 405 23.99 -0.47 4.52
N THR A 406 23.72 -0.77 3.26
CA THR A 406 23.95 -2.07 2.64
C THR A 406 25.22 -2.10 1.78
N HIS A 407 25.88 -0.95 1.60
CA HIS A 407 27.20 -0.87 0.96
C HIS A 407 28.33 -1.49 1.81
N MET A 408 28.15 -1.63 3.12
CA MET A 408 29.09 -2.33 4.03
C MET A 408 28.51 -3.56 4.73
N LEU A 409 27.20 -3.77 4.65
CA LEU A 409 26.61 -5.02 5.14
C LEU A 409 26.81 -6.08 4.07
N TYR A 410 27.30 -7.25 4.44
CA TYR A 410 27.41 -8.41 3.55
C TYR A 410 26.72 -9.62 4.17
N LEU A 411 26.13 -10.50 3.37
CA LEU A 411 25.67 -11.79 3.85
C LEU A 411 26.84 -12.76 3.98
N THR A 412 27.00 -13.34 5.17
CA THR A 412 28.14 -14.20 5.51
C THR A 412 27.74 -15.37 6.38
N ASP A 413 28.48 -16.48 6.31
CA ASP A 413 28.37 -17.59 7.26
C ASP A 413 28.51 -17.08 8.70
N THR A 414 27.58 -17.48 9.57
CA THR A 414 27.50 -16.99 10.95
C THR A 414 28.75 -17.29 11.78
N GLY A 415 29.42 -18.42 11.54
CA GLY A 415 30.66 -18.78 12.21
C GLY A 415 31.81 -17.90 11.77
N TYR A 416 31.93 -17.65 10.46
CA TYR A 416 33.00 -16.83 9.88
C TYR A 416 32.86 -15.37 10.31
N ASN A 417 31.62 -14.86 10.33
CA ASN A 417 31.32 -13.55 10.88
C ASN A 417 31.67 -13.45 12.37
N SER A 418 31.27 -14.44 13.18
CA SER A 418 31.65 -14.49 14.61
C SER A 418 33.18 -14.49 14.81
N ASP A 419 33.90 -15.27 13.98
CA ASP A 419 35.35 -15.32 13.98
C ASP A 419 36.01 -14.01 13.50
N ARG A 420 35.32 -13.23 12.66
CA ARG A 420 35.74 -11.87 12.32
C ARG A 420 35.57 -10.95 13.53
N GLY A 421 34.40 -10.95 14.16
CA GLY A 421 34.10 -10.08 15.30
C GLY A 421 34.27 -8.59 14.95
N ASN A 422 35.00 -7.84 15.77
CA ASN A 422 35.33 -6.43 15.51
C ASN A 422 36.79 -6.20 15.08
N LYS A 423 37.47 -7.26 14.61
CA LYS A 423 38.90 -7.21 14.29
C LYS A 423 39.16 -6.35 13.05
N PRO A 424 40.26 -5.55 13.04
CA PRO A 424 40.67 -4.84 11.84
C PRO A 424 41.05 -5.80 10.72
N TYR A 425 40.69 -5.45 9.49
CA TYR A 425 41.18 -6.15 8.30
C TYR A 425 42.68 -5.92 8.16
N LYS A 426 43.44 -7.01 8.07
CA LYS A 426 44.88 -6.96 7.84
C LYS A 426 45.41 -8.28 7.30
N ASN A 427 46.60 -8.26 6.70
CA ASN A 427 47.26 -9.49 6.25
C ASN A 427 47.72 -10.32 7.44
N CYS A 428 47.47 -11.63 7.39
CA CYS A 428 48.02 -12.58 8.32
C CYS A 428 49.56 -12.60 8.15
N PRO A 429 50.33 -12.46 9.25
CA PRO A 429 51.79 -12.38 9.15
C PRO A 429 52.43 -13.71 8.71
N SER A 430 51.84 -14.85 9.09
CA SER A 430 52.28 -16.19 8.64
C SER A 430 51.21 -17.25 8.95
N GLN A 431 51.19 -18.34 8.18
CA GLN A 431 50.23 -19.46 8.36
C GLN A 431 50.14 -19.96 9.80
N GLY A 432 51.27 -20.10 10.50
CA GLY A 432 51.31 -20.61 11.88
C GLY A 432 50.82 -19.63 12.94
N SER A 433 50.57 -18.37 12.58
CA SER A 433 50.11 -17.32 13.50
C SER A 433 48.60 -17.07 13.44
N CYS A 434 47.90 -17.67 12.47
CA CYS A 434 46.48 -17.41 12.22
C CYS A 434 45.71 -18.71 12.04
N GLY A 435 44.45 -18.73 12.48
CA GLY A 435 43.54 -19.82 12.20
C GLY A 435 42.98 -19.72 10.78
N GLU A 436 43.08 -20.80 10.02
CA GLU A 436 42.49 -20.91 8.69
C GLU A 436 40.96 -21.04 8.77
N ARG A 437 40.29 -20.41 7.80
CA ARG A 437 38.85 -20.47 7.57
C ARG A 437 38.62 -20.67 6.07
N VAL A 438 38.49 -21.93 5.69
CA VAL A 438 38.47 -22.40 4.30
C VAL A 438 37.23 -21.93 3.54
N THR A 439 37.38 -21.63 2.27
CA THR A 439 36.24 -21.41 1.39
C THR A 439 35.77 -22.72 0.77
N ASP A 440 34.48 -22.80 0.46
CA ASP A 440 33.92 -23.85 -0.39
C ASP A 440 34.31 -23.55 -1.86
N ALA A 441 34.63 -24.61 -2.61
CA ALA A 441 34.87 -24.49 -4.06
C ALA A 441 33.51 -24.32 -4.76
N TYR A 442 33.20 -23.11 -5.21
CA TYR A 442 31.92 -22.79 -5.83
C TYR A 442 32.08 -21.70 -6.89
N ASN A 443 31.33 -21.83 -7.99
CA ASN A 443 31.33 -20.91 -9.12
C ASN A 443 32.75 -20.56 -9.63
N GLY A 444 33.62 -21.56 -9.74
CA GLY A 444 35.00 -21.40 -10.21
C GLY A 444 35.97 -20.75 -9.21
N ASN A 445 35.50 -20.40 -8.00
CA ASN A 445 36.27 -19.72 -6.96
C ASN A 445 36.34 -20.54 -5.67
N GLY A 446 37.25 -20.16 -4.78
CA GLY A 446 37.38 -20.77 -3.46
C GLY A 446 38.00 -22.17 -3.46
N GLY A 447 37.86 -22.87 -2.33
CA GLY A 447 38.40 -24.21 -2.11
C GLY A 447 39.91 -24.26 -1.92
N GLY A 448 40.40 -25.44 -1.51
CA GLY A 448 41.82 -25.68 -1.24
C GLY A 448 42.23 -25.23 0.17
N SER A 449 42.33 -26.19 1.08
CA SER A 449 42.81 -25.96 2.45
C SER A 449 44.33 -26.16 2.57
N GLY A 450 44.94 -25.52 3.56
CA GLY A 450 46.34 -25.75 3.93
C GLY A 450 47.38 -25.04 3.06
N VAL A 451 46.96 -24.22 2.09
CA VAL A 451 47.83 -23.36 1.27
C VAL A 451 47.78 -21.94 1.81
N PHE A 452 48.94 -21.30 2.04
CA PHE A 452 49.01 -19.94 2.57
C PHE A 452 49.49 -18.91 1.52
N PRO A 453 48.78 -17.77 1.36
CA PRO A 453 47.50 -17.45 1.97
C PRO A 453 46.31 -18.21 1.35
N GLY A 454 46.51 -18.87 0.20
CA GLY A 454 45.50 -19.71 -0.47
C GLY A 454 44.18 -18.98 -0.76
N ASN A 455 43.10 -19.74 -0.85
CA ASN A 455 41.74 -19.20 -0.99
C ASN A 455 41.01 -19.19 0.37
N SER A 456 41.74 -19.01 1.46
CA SER A 456 41.18 -19.06 2.82
C SER A 456 41.16 -17.69 3.45
N ASN A 457 40.22 -17.50 4.38
CA ASN A 457 40.29 -16.41 5.35
C ASN A 457 41.22 -16.81 6.50
N TRP A 458 41.82 -15.83 7.15
CA TRP A 458 42.72 -16.05 8.27
C TRP A 458 42.37 -15.15 9.43
N THR A 459 42.17 -15.72 10.63
CA THR A 459 41.75 -14.97 11.82
C THR A 459 42.68 -15.21 12.99
N TRP A 460 42.92 -14.17 13.79
CA TRP A 460 43.70 -14.24 15.03
C TRP A 460 43.23 -13.16 16.01
N SER A 461 43.91 -13.00 17.15
CA SER A 461 43.44 -12.10 18.22
C SER A 461 43.31 -10.63 17.81
N SER A 462 44.09 -10.17 16.84
CA SER A 462 44.17 -8.75 16.48
C SER A 462 43.87 -8.45 15.02
N GLY A 463 43.42 -9.43 14.22
CA GLY A 463 43.13 -9.18 12.81
C GLY A 463 42.39 -10.30 12.09
N PHE A 464 41.89 -9.93 10.91
CA PHE A 464 41.21 -10.81 9.98
C PHE A 464 41.70 -10.54 8.56
N GLN A 465 42.17 -11.56 7.86
CA GLN A 465 42.48 -11.52 6.43
C GLN A 465 41.36 -12.20 5.67
N VAL A 466 40.74 -11.47 4.73
CA VAL A 466 39.74 -12.02 3.83
C VAL A 466 40.44 -12.80 2.71
N TRP A 467 39.80 -13.86 2.22
CA TRP A 467 40.30 -14.63 1.08
C TRP A 467 40.41 -13.78 -0.20
N GLY A 468 41.24 -14.23 -1.14
CA GLY A 468 41.77 -13.41 -2.23
C GLY A 468 40.75 -12.63 -3.05
N ALA A 469 39.63 -13.26 -3.41
CA ALA A 469 38.62 -12.73 -4.33
C ALA A 469 37.59 -11.79 -3.68
N ARG A 470 37.76 -11.44 -2.40
CA ARG A 470 36.83 -10.57 -1.65
C ARG A 470 37.57 -9.49 -0.86
N ARG A 471 38.88 -9.36 -1.05
CA ARG A 471 39.69 -8.39 -0.28
C ARG A 471 39.42 -6.97 -0.73
N GLY A 472 39.26 -6.78 -2.04
CA GLY A 472 38.90 -5.50 -2.64
C GLY A 472 37.53 -5.05 -2.18
N ASP A 473 36.55 -5.95 -2.21
CA ASP A 473 35.16 -5.68 -1.81
C ASP A 473 35.07 -5.14 -0.38
N MET A 474 35.73 -5.84 0.55
CA MET A 474 35.75 -5.44 1.96
C MET A 474 36.54 -4.15 2.19
N ALA A 475 37.60 -3.93 1.40
CA ALA A 475 38.36 -2.69 1.45
C ALA A 475 37.53 -1.49 0.98
N ARG A 476 36.85 -1.61 -0.17
CA ARG A 476 35.99 -0.56 -0.74
C ARG A 476 34.78 -0.27 0.13
N ALA A 477 34.20 -1.29 0.77
CA ALA A 477 33.12 -1.10 1.74
C ALA A 477 33.56 -0.26 2.95
N VAL A 478 34.74 -0.53 3.52
CA VAL A 478 35.28 0.22 4.67
C VAL A 478 35.72 1.63 4.26
N MET A 479 36.33 1.78 3.07
CA MET A 479 36.66 3.09 2.50
C MET A 479 35.42 3.96 2.26
N TYR A 480 34.35 3.37 1.73
CA TYR A 480 33.08 4.05 1.54
C TYR A 480 32.53 4.60 2.86
N MET A 481 32.53 3.80 3.94
CA MET A 481 32.03 4.25 5.24
C MET A 481 32.75 5.50 5.76
N ALA A 482 34.07 5.59 5.55
CA ALA A 482 34.88 6.73 6.00
C ALA A 482 34.62 8.03 5.23
N ILE A 483 34.09 7.95 3.99
CA ILE A 483 33.70 9.14 3.21
C ILE A 483 32.21 9.42 3.35
N ARG A 484 31.37 8.38 3.47
CA ARG A 484 29.93 8.58 3.64
C ARG A 484 29.62 9.23 4.98
N TYR A 485 30.30 8.83 6.06
CA TYR A 485 30.00 9.26 7.42
C TYR A 485 31.14 10.10 8.00
N GLU A 486 31.14 11.41 7.70
CA GLU A 486 32.11 12.41 8.21
C GLU A 486 31.54 13.25 9.37
N GLY A 487 30.55 12.71 10.08
CA GLY A 487 29.86 13.40 11.17
C GLY A 487 28.77 14.38 10.70
N GLY A 488 28.14 15.04 11.68
CA GLY A 488 27.09 16.02 11.43
C GLY A 488 25.68 15.43 11.51
N GLN A 489 24.83 15.81 10.56
CA GLN A 489 23.43 15.40 10.50
C GLN A 489 23.06 14.99 9.07
N ASP A 490 22.25 13.95 8.95
CA ASP A 490 21.62 13.56 7.71
C ASP A 490 20.76 14.70 7.17
N ILE A 491 20.88 15.00 5.88
CA ILE A 491 20.26 16.17 5.26
C ILE A 491 18.74 16.06 5.14
N ASN A 492 18.21 14.83 5.08
CA ASN A 492 16.78 14.60 4.88
C ASN A 492 16.03 14.48 6.21
N SER A 493 16.62 13.80 7.19
CA SER A 493 15.98 13.49 8.48
C SER A 493 16.47 14.35 9.64
N GLY A 494 17.64 14.98 9.53
CA GLY A 494 18.30 15.68 10.64
C GLY A 494 18.89 14.74 11.71
N GLN A 495 18.89 13.42 11.46
CA GLN A 495 19.46 12.44 12.39
C GLN A 495 20.98 12.62 12.51
N SER A 496 21.52 12.48 13.72
CA SER A 496 22.98 12.57 13.93
C SER A 496 23.71 11.44 13.21
N GLU A 497 24.78 11.78 12.50
CA GLU A 497 25.66 10.83 11.83
C GLU A 497 27.02 10.78 12.54
N PRO A 498 27.66 9.60 12.64
CA PRO A 498 28.99 9.47 13.20
C PRO A 498 30.04 10.03 12.24
N ASP A 499 31.16 10.47 12.80
CA ASP A 499 32.42 10.69 12.09
C ASP A 499 33.28 9.43 12.14
N LEU A 500 33.50 8.82 10.98
CA LEU A 500 34.23 7.56 10.78
C LEU A 500 35.51 7.82 9.98
N GLU A 501 36.65 7.41 10.52
CA GLU A 501 37.95 7.65 9.88
C GLU A 501 38.81 6.38 9.74
N LEU A 502 39.58 6.30 8.65
CA LEU A 502 40.59 5.27 8.47
C LEU A 502 41.89 5.63 9.20
N THR A 503 42.62 4.63 9.70
CA THR A 503 43.90 4.86 10.39
C THR A 503 44.86 3.68 10.31
N ASP A 504 46.16 3.93 10.14
CA ASP A 504 47.17 2.90 10.35
C ASP A 504 47.56 2.73 11.83
N ASN A 505 47.10 3.61 12.72
CA ASN A 505 47.36 3.48 14.15
C ASN A 505 46.34 2.56 14.82
N ALA A 506 46.69 1.29 14.94
CA ALA A 506 45.84 0.27 15.56
C ALA A 506 45.38 0.59 17.00
N ASN A 507 46.07 1.49 17.73
CA ASN A 507 45.66 1.89 19.08
C ASN A 507 44.42 2.80 19.11
N LEU A 508 44.08 3.44 17.97
CA LEU A 508 42.88 4.25 17.85
C LEU A 508 41.63 3.40 17.53
N ILE A 509 41.83 2.18 17.03
CA ILE A 509 40.76 1.25 16.67
C ILE A 509 40.24 0.58 17.94
N VAL A 510 39.29 1.23 18.60
CA VAL A 510 38.72 0.80 19.88
C VAL A 510 37.20 0.85 19.85
N ALA A 511 36.55 -0.02 20.64
CA ALA A 511 35.10 0.01 20.78
C ALA A 511 34.65 1.36 21.38
N THR A 512 33.79 2.07 20.65
CA THR A 512 33.32 3.40 21.01
C THR A 512 32.00 3.72 20.32
N SER A 513 31.21 4.61 20.91
CA SER A 513 30.07 5.27 20.27
C SER A 513 30.33 6.75 20.01
N SER A 514 31.54 7.22 20.33
CA SER A 514 31.96 8.61 20.18
C SER A 514 32.70 8.82 18.88
N SER A 515 32.52 10.01 18.31
CA SER A 515 33.21 10.47 17.11
C SER A 515 34.45 11.32 17.45
N PRO A 516 35.53 11.26 16.65
CA PRO A 516 35.72 10.32 15.54
C PRO A 516 35.96 8.89 16.03
N ALA A 517 35.41 7.92 15.29
CA ALA A 517 35.65 6.50 15.51
C ALA A 517 36.49 5.92 14.37
N TYR A 518 37.43 5.04 14.69
CA TYR A 518 38.44 4.58 13.76
C TYR A 518 38.31 3.10 13.42
N MET A 519 38.52 2.77 12.15
CA MET A 519 38.65 1.39 11.69
C MET A 519 39.48 1.32 10.41
N GLY A 520 40.06 0.16 10.13
CA GLY A 520 40.73 -0.11 8.86
C GLY A 520 42.15 0.45 8.80
N LEU A 521 43.12 -0.45 8.65
CA LEU A 521 44.51 -0.06 8.38
C LEU A 521 44.60 0.48 6.96
N LEU A 522 44.60 1.81 6.81
CA LEU A 522 44.51 2.51 5.54
C LEU A 522 45.45 1.92 4.48
N SER A 523 46.72 1.75 4.84
CA SER A 523 47.74 1.17 3.97
C SER A 523 47.38 -0.24 3.48
N THR A 524 46.79 -1.07 4.35
CA THR A 524 46.37 -2.43 4.00
C THR A 524 45.14 -2.43 3.11
N LEU A 525 44.15 -1.58 3.40
CA LEU A 525 42.93 -1.49 2.60
C LEU A 525 43.25 -0.98 1.18
N LEU A 526 44.13 0.01 1.03
CA LEU A 526 44.58 0.50 -0.28
C LEU A 526 45.31 -0.60 -1.06
N ALA A 527 46.18 -1.36 -0.39
CA ALA A 527 46.87 -2.49 -1.03
C ALA A 527 45.90 -3.59 -1.48
N TRP A 528 44.87 -3.89 -0.68
CA TRP A 528 43.82 -4.86 -1.04
C TRP A 528 42.96 -4.38 -2.19
N HIS A 529 42.51 -3.12 -2.14
CA HIS A 529 41.75 -2.49 -3.22
C HIS A 529 42.48 -2.56 -4.57
N GLN A 530 43.79 -2.32 -4.58
CA GLN A 530 44.61 -2.40 -5.80
C GLN A 530 44.87 -3.83 -6.27
N ALA A 531 45.02 -4.78 -5.34
CA ALA A 531 45.29 -6.18 -5.67
C ALA A 531 44.04 -6.94 -6.17
N ASP A 532 42.85 -6.45 -5.84
CA ASP A 532 41.56 -7.06 -6.13
C ASP A 532 40.59 -5.97 -6.66
N PRO A 533 40.72 -5.57 -7.94
CA PRO A 533 39.93 -4.49 -8.53
C PRO A 533 38.44 -4.86 -8.64
N PRO A 534 37.52 -3.89 -8.76
CA PRO A 534 36.09 -4.18 -8.87
C PRO A 534 35.76 -5.11 -10.03
N ASP A 535 35.00 -6.17 -9.75
CA ASP A 535 34.51 -7.11 -10.76
C ASP A 535 33.03 -6.83 -11.14
N ASP A 536 32.48 -7.62 -12.06
CA ASP A 536 31.09 -7.45 -12.51
C ASP A 536 30.08 -7.74 -11.41
N ALA A 537 30.39 -8.67 -10.49
CA ALA A 537 29.51 -9.01 -9.40
C ALA A 537 29.43 -7.87 -8.38
N GLU A 538 30.56 -7.23 -8.07
CA GLU A 538 30.61 -6.09 -7.16
C GLU A 538 29.92 -4.85 -7.76
N ARG A 539 30.08 -4.60 -9.07
CA ARG A 539 29.33 -3.55 -9.78
C ARG A 539 27.82 -3.79 -9.75
N ALA A 540 27.38 -5.02 -10.06
CA ALA A 540 25.97 -5.38 -10.00
C ALA A 540 25.40 -5.22 -8.58
N ARG A 541 26.19 -5.57 -7.56
CA ARG A 541 25.83 -5.35 -6.15
C ARG A 541 25.65 -3.85 -5.84
N ASN A 542 26.55 -2.99 -6.33
CA ASN A 542 26.46 -1.53 -6.18
C ASN A 542 25.19 -0.98 -6.85
N ASP A 543 24.83 -1.50 -8.04
CA ASP A 543 23.58 -1.15 -8.75
C ASP A 543 22.33 -1.52 -7.97
N VAL A 544 22.29 -2.75 -7.44
CA VAL A 544 21.17 -3.20 -6.60
C VAL A 544 21.01 -2.26 -5.42
N ILE A 545 22.08 -2.02 -4.65
CA ILE A 545 22.00 -1.17 -3.46
C ILE A 545 21.59 0.26 -3.80
N TYR A 546 22.13 0.82 -4.88
CA TYR A 546 21.74 2.14 -5.37
C TYR A 546 20.23 2.23 -5.62
N SER A 547 19.63 1.18 -6.18
CA SER A 547 18.20 1.18 -6.47
C SER A 547 17.29 1.24 -5.23
N PHE A 548 17.82 0.90 -4.05
CA PHE A 548 17.15 1.04 -2.76
C PHE A 548 17.57 2.31 -2.03
N GLN A 549 18.87 2.49 -1.78
CA GLN A 549 19.37 3.56 -0.93
C GLN A 549 19.55 4.89 -1.67
N GLY A 550 19.57 4.88 -3.00
CA GLY A 550 19.74 6.09 -3.81
C GLY A 550 21.18 6.62 -3.84
N ASN A 551 22.14 5.92 -3.23
CA ASN A 551 23.55 6.28 -3.25
C ASN A 551 24.44 5.12 -3.71
N ARG A 552 25.62 5.45 -4.24
CA ARG A 552 26.59 4.48 -4.80
C ARG A 552 27.89 4.49 -4.02
N ASN A 553 28.60 3.36 -4.00
CA ASN A 553 29.96 3.29 -3.50
C ASN A 553 30.94 3.79 -4.59
N PRO A 554 31.54 4.99 -4.42
CA PRO A 554 32.39 5.59 -5.44
C PRO A 554 33.67 4.82 -5.70
N PHE A 555 34.10 3.97 -4.78
CA PHE A 555 35.34 3.20 -4.96
C PHE A 555 35.14 1.93 -5.78
N ILE A 556 33.89 1.52 -6.01
CA ILE A 556 33.52 0.47 -6.98
C ILE A 556 33.44 1.07 -8.38
N ASP A 557 32.81 2.24 -8.49
CA ASP A 557 32.56 2.92 -9.75
C ASP A 557 33.78 3.67 -10.31
N HIS A 558 34.57 4.27 -9.42
CA HIS A 558 35.78 5.05 -9.68
C HIS A 558 36.93 4.62 -8.75
N PRO A 559 37.47 3.40 -8.94
CA PRO A 559 38.54 2.87 -8.08
C PRO A 559 39.77 3.79 -8.03
N GLU A 560 40.04 4.54 -9.10
CA GLU A 560 41.15 5.49 -9.18
C GLU A 560 41.10 6.64 -8.14
N TRP A 561 39.94 6.90 -7.52
CA TRP A 561 39.82 7.93 -6.48
C TRP A 561 40.32 7.47 -5.11
N ALA A 562 40.43 6.16 -4.86
CA ALA A 562 40.93 5.63 -3.61
C ALA A 562 42.45 5.89 -3.48
N SER A 563 42.83 6.84 -2.63
CA SER A 563 44.24 7.19 -2.39
C SER A 563 44.51 7.57 -0.94
N GLU A 564 45.74 7.41 -0.49
CA GLU A 564 46.17 7.86 0.85
C GLU A 564 45.88 9.36 1.06
N ALA A 565 46.13 10.18 0.02
CA ALA A 565 45.90 11.61 0.06
C ALA A 565 44.41 11.95 0.30
N LEU A 566 43.47 11.18 -0.27
CA LEU A 566 42.04 11.37 -0.04
C LEU A 566 41.70 11.20 1.45
N PHE A 567 42.06 10.05 2.02
CA PHE A 567 41.66 9.67 3.38
C PHE A 567 42.41 10.44 4.48
N THR A 568 43.59 11.00 4.17
CA THR A 568 44.38 11.82 5.12
C THR A 568 44.20 13.33 4.92
N SER A 569 43.41 13.75 3.93
CA SER A 569 43.15 15.17 3.69
C SER A 569 42.30 15.80 4.79
N SER A 570 42.57 17.07 5.09
CA SER A 570 41.69 17.89 5.95
C SER A 570 40.49 18.42 5.16
N GLN A 571 39.35 18.61 5.83
CA GLN A 571 38.20 19.29 5.24
C GLN A 571 38.61 20.68 4.70
N PRO A 572 38.22 21.03 3.45
CA PRO A 572 38.53 22.34 2.89
C PRO A 572 37.68 23.42 3.56
N ALA A 573 38.15 24.67 3.55
CA ALA A 573 37.40 25.82 4.09
C ALA A 573 36.04 26.04 3.39
N SER A 574 35.94 25.65 2.12
CA SER A 574 34.71 25.59 1.34
C SER A 574 34.73 24.37 0.43
N CYS A 575 33.64 23.60 0.42
CA CYS A 575 33.48 22.52 -0.54
C CYS A 575 32.96 23.07 -1.88
N GLN A 576 33.73 22.85 -2.95
CA GLN A 576 33.41 23.30 -4.30
C GLN A 576 32.94 22.10 -5.12
N LEU A 577 31.70 22.14 -5.59
CA LEU A 577 31.12 21.16 -6.51
C LEU A 577 31.32 21.63 -7.96
N ASN A 578 31.39 20.69 -8.90
CA ASN A 578 31.54 20.97 -10.33
C ASN A 578 30.26 21.51 -10.99
#